data_AF-A0A3N5LQ31-F1
#
_entry.id   AF-A0A3N5LQ31-F1
#
_cell.length_a   1.000
_cell.length_b   1.000
_cell.length_c   1.000
_cell.angle_alpha   90.00
_cell.angle_beta   90.00
_cell.angle_gamma   90.00
#
_symmetry.space_group_name_H-M   'P 1'
#
loop_
_entity.id
_entity.type
_entity.pdbx_description
1 polymer ?
#
loop_
_entity_poly.entity_id
_entity_poly.type
_entity_poly.pdbx_seq_one_letter_code
_entity_poly.pdbx_strand_id
1 'polypeptide(L)'
;MKLAGPLASLRAAVEAAQSIADQMQVTLVADVIPAPAVGLSVAYEAKADFSPLLEQATVIIPHPSPENKEKRMPEQANFAVGLIETQGFTAVFEAIDTALKTAAVEVLAREKLGGGFITVVIRGDVAAVNAAVEAGKAKVGALGRLIAAHVIPSPSAGVLSLLPKL
;
A
#
# COMPACT_ATOMS: atom_id res chain seq x y z
N MET A 1 0.92 4.17 9.93
CA MET A 1 1.72 2.92 9.96
C MET A 1 2.66 2.94 11.16
N LYS A 2 3.00 1.79 11.75
CA LYS A 2 3.98 1.69 12.84
C LYS A 2 5.08 0.70 12.42
N LEU A 3 6.33 1.07 12.64
CA LEU A 3 7.50 0.25 12.33
C LEU A 3 8.36 0.11 13.61
N ALA A 4 8.98 -1.04 13.81
CA ALA A 4 9.87 -1.30 14.93
C ALA A 4 11.19 -1.89 14.45
N GLY A 5 12.29 -1.52 15.09
CA GLY A 5 13.63 -1.96 14.71
C GLY A 5 14.75 -1.11 15.32
N PRO A 6 16.00 -1.31 14.90
CA PRO A 6 17.13 -0.52 15.35
C PRO A 6 16.94 0.98 15.05
N LEU A 7 17.34 1.85 15.99
CA LEU A 7 17.12 3.30 15.90
C LEU A 7 17.68 3.91 14.61
N ALA A 8 18.90 3.53 14.22
CA ALA A 8 19.53 4.03 13.00
C ALA A 8 18.73 3.62 11.74
N SER A 9 18.23 2.37 11.70
CA SER A 9 17.42 1.87 10.58
C SER A 9 16.07 2.58 10.49
N LEU A 10 15.42 2.87 11.63
CA LEU A 10 14.17 3.62 11.65
C LEU A 10 14.35 5.06 11.16
N ARG A 11 15.43 5.73 11.57
CA ARG A 11 15.75 7.09 11.08
C ARG A 11 16.00 7.10 9.59
N ALA A 12 16.82 6.17 9.08
CA ALA A 12 17.05 6.03 7.65
C ALA A 12 15.77 5.73 6.87
N ALA A 13 14.87 4.91 7.42
CA ALA A 13 13.57 4.63 6.81
C ALA A 13 12.67 5.88 6.76
N VAL A 14 12.67 6.72 7.80
CA VAL A 14 11.92 8.00 7.80
C VAL A 14 12.49 8.96 6.76
N GLU A 15 13.81 9.10 6.65
CA GLU A 15 14.45 9.95 5.64
C GLU A 15 14.09 9.49 4.22
N ALA A 16 14.18 8.17 3.95
CA ALA A 16 13.78 7.61 2.67
C ALA A 16 12.28 7.83 2.38
N ALA A 17 11.42 7.65 3.39
CA ALA A 17 9.98 7.89 3.25
C ALA A 17 9.67 9.37 2.97
N GLN A 18 10.39 10.30 3.59
CA GLN A 18 10.22 11.74 3.33
C GLN A 18 10.54 12.08 1.87
N SER A 19 11.64 11.54 1.33
CA SER A 19 12.01 11.77 -0.07
C SER A 19 10.92 11.28 -1.04
N ILE A 20 10.24 10.17 -0.75
CA ILE A 20 9.16 9.64 -1.58
C ILE A 20 7.89 10.47 -1.40
N ALA A 21 7.58 10.88 -0.17
CA ALA A 21 6.43 11.74 0.11
C ALA A 21 6.53 13.08 -0.64
N ASP A 22 7.72 13.68 -0.69
CA ASP A 22 7.99 14.90 -1.44
C ASP A 22 7.78 14.71 -2.95
N GLN A 23 8.26 13.58 -3.51
CA GLN A 23 8.02 13.24 -4.92
C GLN A 23 6.54 13.04 -5.24
N MET A 24 5.79 12.48 -4.29
CA MET A 24 4.34 12.27 -4.39
C MET A 24 3.52 13.52 -4.03
N GLN A 25 4.18 14.61 -3.59
CA GLN A 25 3.54 15.84 -3.14
C GLN A 25 2.53 15.61 -2.00
N VAL A 26 2.84 14.69 -1.09
CA VAL A 26 2.04 14.40 0.10
C VAL A 26 2.80 14.75 1.37
N THR A 27 2.09 15.27 2.38
CA THR A 27 2.69 15.56 3.68
C THR A 27 2.94 14.26 4.45
N LEU A 28 4.19 14.00 4.82
CA LEU A 28 4.56 12.94 5.76
C LEU A 28 4.60 13.49 7.19
N VAL A 29 3.90 12.84 8.11
CA VAL A 29 4.06 13.05 9.55
C VAL A 29 4.68 11.79 10.12
N ALA A 30 5.94 11.89 10.54
CA ALA A 30 6.69 10.79 11.12
C ALA A 30 7.45 11.26 12.37
N ASP A 31 7.51 10.39 13.38
CA ASP A 31 8.32 10.58 14.58
C ASP A 31 8.94 9.23 14.98
N VAL A 32 10.08 9.28 15.66
CA VAL A 32 10.82 8.11 16.11
C VAL A 32 10.99 8.19 17.62
N ILE A 33 10.40 7.24 18.33
CA ILE A 33 10.54 7.12 19.78
C ILE A 33 11.75 6.21 20.09
N PRO A 34 12.90 6.75 20.52
CA PRO A 34 14.04 5.93 20.89
C PRO A 34 13.80 5.25 22.24
N ALA A 35 14.07 3.94 22.31
CA ALA A 35 14.02 3.16 23.55
C ALA A 35 12.75 3.41 24.39
N PRO A 36 11.55 3.09 23.85
CA PRO A 36 10.30 3.29 24.58
C PRO A 36 10.32 2.57 25.92
N ALA A 37 9.73 3.19 26.94
CA ALA A 37 9.71 2.64 28.29
C ALA A 37 9.07 1.24 28.35
N VAL A 38 9.60 0.37 29.21
CA VAL A 38 9.06 -0.97 29.44
C VAL A 38 7.59 -0.87 29.87
N GLY A 39 6.73 -1.67 29.24
CA GLY A 39 5.28 -1.67 29.52
C GLY A 39 4.48 -0.63 28.73
N LEU A 40 5.11 0.26 27.96
CA LEU A 40 4.41 1.25 27.13
C LEU A 40 3.84 0.66 25.83
N SER A 41 4.02 -0.64 25.58
CA SER A 41 3.50 -1.30 24.37
C SER A 41 2.00 -1.11 24.19
N VAL A 42 1.23 -1.08 25.27
CA VAL A 42 -0.22 -0.80 25.24
C VAL A 42 -0.58 0.57 24.63
N ALA A 43 0.34 1.54 24.62
CA ALA A 43 0.10 2.86 24.04
C ALA A 43 0.31 2.87 22.52
N TYR A 44 1.12 1.95 21.98
CA TYR A 44 1.46 1.93 20.55
C TYR A 44 1.13 0.62 19.83
N GLU A 45 0.76 -0.45 20.52
CA GLU A 45 0.24 -1.67 19.90
C GLU A 45 -1.28 -1.55 19.82
N ALA A 46 -1.80 -1.55 18.59
CA ALA A 46 -3.23 -1.53 18.37
C ALA A 46 -3.80 -2.94 18.53
N LYS A 47 -4.92 -3.07 19.24
CA LYS A 47 -5.70 -4.31 19.28
C LYS A 47 -6.37 -4.52 17.92
N ALA A 48 -6.64 -5.77 17.57
CA ALA A 48 -7.47 -6.06 16.40
C ALA A 48 -8.82 -5.32 16.53
N ASP A 49 -9.23 -4.67 15.45
CA ASP A 49 -10.44 -3.87 15.38
C ASP A 49 -11.08 -4.02 13.99
N PHE A 50 -12.39 -3.86 13.91
CA PHE A 50 -13.19 -4.09 12.71
C PHE A 50 -14.19 -2.95 12.52
N SER A 51 -14.25 -2.40 11.29
CA SER A 51 -15.20 -1.36 10.93
C SER A 51 -16.39 -1.96 10.19
N PRO A 52 -17.61 -1.91 10.76
CA PRO A 52 -18.83 -2.33 10.05
C PRO A 52 -19.12 -1.52 8.80
N LEU A 53 -18.70 -0.24 8.77
CA LEU A 53 -18.91 0.64 7.61
C LEU A 53 -18.01 0.29 6.43
N LEU A 54 -16.79 -0.18 6.72
CA LEU A 54 -15.83 -0.59 5.68
C LEU A 54 -15.90 -2.10 5.40
N GLU A 55 -16.58 -2.85 6.25
CA GLU A 55 -16.70 -4.31 6.24
C GLU A 55 -15.32 -5.00 6.27
N GLN A 56 -14.37 -4.44 7.04
CA GLN A 56 -13.00 -4.95 7.13
C GLN A 56 -12.30 -4.61 8.44
N ALA A 57 -11.18 -5.29 8.70
CA ALA A 57 -10.27 -5.00 9.79
C ALA A 57 -9.60 -3.63 9.59
N THR A 58 -9.59 -2.80 10.63
CA THR A 58 -8.94 -1.47 10.63
C THR A 58 -7.49 -1.54 11.11
N VAL A 59 -7.13 -2.65 11.76
CA VAL A 59 -5.78 -2.92 12.27
C VAL A 59 -5.20 -4.12 11.52
N ILE A 60 -4.23 -3.83 10.66
CA ILE A 60 -3.49 -4.84 9.90
C ILE A 60 -2.15 -5.07 10.58
N ILE A 61 -1.95 -6.29 11.08
CA ILE A 61 -0.68 -6.74 11.64
C ILE A 61 -0.02 -7.62 10.59
N PRO A 62 1.13 -7.20 10.00
CA PRO A 62 1.88 -8.04 9.09
C PRO A 62 2.23 -9.36 9.79
N HIS A 63 1.70 -10.48 9.29
CA HIS A 63 2.10 -11.78 9.79
C HIS A 63 3.41 -12.18 9.12
N PRO A 64 4.55 -12.27 9.85
CA PRO A 64 5.71 -12.95 9.29
C PRO A 64 5.32 -14.41 9.06
N SER A 65 5.58 -14.93 7.86
CA SER A 65 5.56 -16.38 7.64
C SER A 65 6.48 -17.01 8.72
N PRO A 66 6.04 -18.06 9.43
CA PRO A 66 6.83 -18.69 10.50
C PRO A 66 8.20 -19.19 10.04
N GLU A 67 8.42 -19.32 8.72
CA GLU A 67 9.64 -19.83 8.10
C GLU A 67 10.79 -18.79 8.00
N ASN A 68 10.53 -17.50 8.24
CA ASN A 68 11.45 -16.41 7.89
C ASN A 68 12.02 -15.63 9.10
N LYS A 69 12.19 -16.28 10.27
CA LYS A 69 12.77 -15.62 11.47
C LYS A 69 14.24 -15.20 11.32
N GLU A 70 14.97 -15.68 10.31
CA GLU A 70 16.43 -15.47 10.16
C GLU A 70 16.92 -14.84 8.84
N LYS A 71 16.05 -14.54 7.86
CA LYS A 71 16.51 -13.89 6.61
C LYS A 71 16.70 -12.38 6.79
N ARG A 72 17.95 -11.91 6.64
CA ARG A 72 18.43 -10.53 6.85
C ARG A 72 17.94 -9.46 5.86
N MET A 73 17.02 -9.77 4.94
CA MET A 73 16.34 -8.78 4.08
C MET A 73 14.95 -9.31 3.72
N PRO A 74 13.92 -8.46 3.65
CA PRO A 74 12.58 -8.90 3.27
C PRO A 74 12.62 -9.45 1.84
N GLU A 75 12.09 -10.66 1.67
CA GLU A 75 11.97 -11.31 0.38
C GLU A 75 11.18 -10.41 -0.58
N GLN A 76 11.77 -10.12 -1.73
CA GLN A 76 11.17 -9.28 -2.77
C GLN A 76 10.29 -10.14 -3.67
N ALA A 77 9.16 -9.60 -4.12
CA ALA A 77 8.35 -10.27 -5.10
C ALA A 77 8.99 -10.19 -6.49
N ASN A 78 8.83 -11.27 -7.27
CA ASN A 78 9.25 -11.35 -8.66
C ASN A 78 8.22 -10.71 -9.64
N PHE A 79 7.33 -9.87 -9.14
CA PHE A 79 6.33 -9.15 -9.93
C PHE A 79 6.23 -7.70 -9.46
N ALA A 80 5.76 -6.81 -10.34
CA ALA A 80 5.45 -5.43 -9.99
C ALA A 80 4.00 -5.29 -9.51
N VAL A 81 3.73 -4.25 -8.72
CA VAL A 81 2.36 -3.85 -8.38
C VAL A 81 2.07 -2.44 -8.88
N GLY A 82 0.86 -2.24 -9.38
CA GLY A 82 0.31 -0.95 -9.76
C GLY A 82 -0.83 -0.58 -8.83
N LEU A 83 -0.88 0.67 -8.39
CA LEU A 83 -1.92 1.21 -7.54
C LEU A 83 -2.67 2.30 -8.30
N ILE A 84 -4.00 2.22 -8.32
CA ILE A 84 -4.87 3.30 -8.81
C ILE A 84 -5.84 3.64 -7.69
N GLU A 85 -5.70 4.84 -7.15
CA GLU A 85 -6.57 5.40 -6.11
C GLU A 85 -7.45 6.50 -6.69
N THR A 86 -8.75 6.38 -6.43
CA THR A 86 -9.74 7.37 -6.84
C THR A 86 -10.67 7.74 -5.70
N GLN A 87 -11.28 8.90 -5.81
CA GLN A 87 -12.50 9.21 -5.08
C GLN A 87 -13.69 8.94 -6.00
N GLY A 88 -14.41 7.84 -5.74
CA GLY A 88 -15.56 7.38 -6.51
C GLY A 88 -15.44 5.95 -7.02
N PHE A 89 -16.39 5.08 -6.65
CA PHE A 89 -16.37 3.66 -7.02
C PHE A 89 -16.44 3.43 -8.54
N THR A 90 -17.32 4.14 -9.24
CA THR A 90 -17.46 4.00 -10.70
C THR A 90 -16.17 4.36 -11.43
N ALA A 91 -15.43 5.35 -10.93
CA ALA A 91 -14.20 5.82 -11.55
C ALA A 91 -13.06 4.80 -11.45
N VAL A 92 -12.86 4.18 -10.27
CA VAL A 92 -11.88 3.10 -10.14
C VAL A 92 -12.30 1.85 -10.90
N PHE A 93 -13.60 1.56 -10.98
CA PHE A 93 -14.09 0.39 -11.71
C PHE A 93 -13.79 0.49 -13.22
N GLU A 94 -14.04 1.66 -13.82
CA GLU A 94 -13.67 1.96 -15.21
C GLU A 94 -12.16 1.92 -15.44
N ALA A 95 -11.38 2.50 -14.51
CA ALA A 95 -9.93 2.50 -14.59
C ALA A 95 -9.35 1.08 -14.61
N ILE A 96 -9.91 0.18 -13.78
CA ILE A 96 -9.45 -1.21 -13.67
C ILE A 96 -9.89 -2.05 -14.86
N ASP A 97 -11.13 -1.91 -15.33
CA ASP A 97 -11.57 -2.56 -16.58
C ASP A 97 -10.65 -2.18 -17.76
N THR A 98 -10.31 -0.89 -17.86
CA THR A 98 -9.36 -0.39 -18.88
C THR A 98 -7.96 -0.97 -18.69
N ALA A 99 -7.45 -0.99 -17.45
CA ALA A 99 -6.13 -1.52 -17.11
C ALA A 99 -6.00 -3.01 -17.51
N LEU A 100 -6.97 -3.83 -17.13
CA LEU A 100 -7.02 -5.27 -17.43
C LEU A 100 -7.14 -5.57 -18.93
N LYS A 101 -7.81 -4.69 -19.70
CA LYS A 101 -7.90 -4.81 -21.16
C LYS A 101 -6.64 -4.34 -21.90
N THR A 102 -5.81 -3.53 -21.25
CA THR A 102 -4.63 -2.90 -21.88
C THR A 102 -3.40 -3.80 -21.81
N ALA A 103 -3.20 -4.53 -20.71
CA ALA A 103 -2.01 -5.35 -20.50
C ALA A 103 -2.31 -6.63 -19.73
N ALA A 104 -1.36 -7.57 -19.77
CA ALA A 104 -1.42 -8.81 -19.01
C ALA A 104 -1.15 -8.54 -17.51
N VAL A 105 -2.17 -8.08 -16.80
CA VAL A 105 -2.16 -7.80 -15.36
C VAL A 105 -3.40 -8.41 -14.70
N GLU A 106 -3.32 -8.64 -13.39
CA GLU A 106 -4.43 -9.17 -12.60
C GLU A 106 -4.69 -8.31 -11.36
N VAL A 107 -5.94 -8.28 -10.88
CA VAL A 107 -6.28 -7.58 -9.65
C VAL A 107 -5.76 -8.39 -8.46
N LEU A 108 -4.94 -7.75 -7.63
CA LEU A 108 -4.36 -8.34 -6.43
C LEU A 108 -5.19 -8.03 -5.18
N ALA A 109 -5.67 -6.79 -5.05
CA ALA A 109 -6.42 -6.35 -3.87
C ALA A 109 -7.28 -5.12 -4.17
N ARG A 110 -8.30 -4.88 -3.34
CA ARG A 110 -9.02 -3.60 -3.27
C ARG A 110 -9.07 -3.10 -1.84
N GLU A 111 -8.77 -1.82 -1.63
CA GLU A 111 -8.78 -1.16 -0.34
C GLU A 111 -9.84 -0.05 -0.32
N LYS A 112 -10.64 0.00 0.73
CA LYS A 112 -11.69 1.02 0.94
C LYS A 112 -11.34 1.86 2.16
N LEU A 113 -10.92 3.11 1.93
CA LEU A 113 -10.42 3.98 3.00
C LEU A 113 -11.52 4.83 3.67
N GLY A 114 -12.77 4.73 3.20
CA GLY A 114 -13.88 5.60 3.62
C GLY A 114 -13.91 6.90 2.81
N GLY A 115 -14.94 7.75 2.99
CA GLY A 115 -15.05 9.04 2.28
C GLY A 115 -15.14 8.96 0.75
N GLY A 116 -15.43 7.78 0.20
CA GLY A 116 -15.42 7.50 -1.23
C GLY A 116 -14.05 7.18 -1.82
N PHE A 117 -12.99 7.14 -1.01
CA PHE A 117 -11.63 6.78 -1.42
C PHE A 117 -11.48 5.27 -1.56
N ILE A 118 -11.06 4.85 -2.76
CA ILE A 118 -10.90 3.44 -3.11
C ILE A 118 -9.61 3.29 -3.90
N THR A 119 -8.78 2.35 -3.47
CA THR A 119 -7.54 1.96 -4.16
C THR A 119 -7.68 0.54 -4.66
N VAL A 120 -7.36 0.31 -5.93
CA VAL A 120 -7.20 -1.05 -6.45
C VAL A 120 -5.74 -1.28 -6.78
N VAL A 121 -5.26 -2.48 -6.41
CA VAL A 121 -3.90 -2.94 -6.64
C VAL A 121 -3.93 -4.02 -7.70
N ILE A 122 -3.15 -3.83 -8.76
CA ILE A 122 -2.93 -4.82 -9.82
C ILE A 122 -1.50 -5.37 -9.73
N ARG A 123 -1.26 -6.58 -10.23
CA ARG A 123 0.08 -7.15 -10.35
C ARG A 123 0.37 -7.70 -11.74
N GLY A 124 1.65 -7.81 -12.08
CA GLY A 124 2.15 -8.37 -13.32
C GLY A 124 3.63 -8.02 -13.55
N ASP A 125 4.11 -8.19 -14.77
CA ASP A 125 5.44 -7.72 -15.15
C ASP A 125 5.52 -6.19 -15.12
N VAL A 126 6.68 -5.63 -14.80
CA VAL A 126 6.84 -4.17 -14.60
C VAL A 126 6.37 -3.34 -15.81
N ALA A 127 6.64 -3.81 -17.03
CA ALA A 127 6.21 -3.12 -18.25
C ALA A 127 4.68 -3.18 -18.43
N ALA A 128 4.07 -4.34 -18.16
CA ALA A 128 2.63 -4.54 -18.24
C ALA A 128 1.90 -3.68 -17.19
N VAL A 129 2.42 -3.64 -15.96
CA VAL A 129 1.87 -2.83 -14.87
C VAL A 129 1.96 -1.33 -15.18
N ASN A 130 3.09 -0.84 -15.71
CA ASN A 130 3.19 0.56 -16.14
C ASN A 130 2.15 0.89 -17.21
N ALA A 131 2.04 0.08 -18.26
CA ALA A 131 1.06 0.30 -19.33
C ALA A 131 -0.39 0.30 -18.80
N ALA A 132 -0.71 -0.65 -17.92
CA ALA A 132 -2.03 -0.77 -17.31
C ALA A 132 -2.39 0.45 -16.43
N VAL A 133 -1.45 0.91 -15.59
CA VAL A 133 -1.66 2.09 -14.72
C VAL A 133 -1.84 3.36 -15.55
N GLU A 134 -1.02 3.58 -16.57
CA GLU A 134 -1.14 4.75 -17.45
C GLU A 134 -2.48 4.79 -18.20
N ALA A 135 -2.93 3.65 -18.73
CA ALA A 135 -4.22 3.56 -19.41
C ALA A 135 -5.40 3.73 -18.45
N GLY A 136 -5.37 3.08 -17.29
CA GLY A 136 -6.43 3.15 -16.29
C GLY A 136 -6.60 4.56 -15.72
N LYS A 137 -5.50 5.23 -15.33
CA LYS A 137 -5.58 6.58 -14.74
C LYS A 137 -6.15 7.61 -15.71
N ALA A 138 -5.94 7.45 -17.01
CA ALA A 138 -6.46 8.35 -18.05
C ALA A 138 -8.00 8.33 -18.16
N LYS A 139 -8.66 7.28 -17.65
CA LYS A 139 -10.14 7.13 -17.72
C LYS A 139 -10.89 7.67 -16.51
N VAL A 140 -10.19 8.03 -15.43
CA VAL A 140 -10.82 8.42 -14.16
C VAL A 140 -11.60 9.74 -14.27
N GLY A 141 -11.08 10.74 -15.00
CA GLY A 141 -11.52 12.13 -14.89
C GLY A 141 -12.99 12.43 -15.24
N ALA A 142 -13.67 11.57 -16.02
CA ALA A 142 -15.07 11.76 -16.36
C ALA A 142 -16.06 11.22 -15.31
N LEU A 143 -15.60 10.31 -14.45
CA LEU A 143 -16.45 9.54 -13.52
C LEU A 143 -16.12 9.80 -12.05
N GLY A 144 -14.98 10.42 -11.77
CA GLY A 144 -14.53 10.73 -10.42
C GLY A 144 -13.19 11.46 -10.43
N ARG A 145 -12.52 11.45 -9.29
CA ARG A 145 -11.24 12.15 -9.10
C ARG A 145 -10.11 11.13 -8.96
N LEU A 146 -9.05 11.30 -9.74
CA LEU A 146 -7.80 10.58 -9.52
C LEU A 146 -7.11 11.17 -8.30
N ILE A 147 -6.78 10.33 -7.33
CA ILE A 147 -6.06 10.73 -6.11
C ILE A 147 -4.58 10.39 -6.26
N ALA A 148 -4.29 9.14 -6.63
CA ALA A 148 -2.92 8.69 -6.88
C ALA A 148 -2.90 7.57 -7.92
N ALA A 149 -1.80 7.48 -8.66
CA ALA A 149 -1.47 6.35 -9.52
C ALA A 149 0.04 6.09 -9.38
N HIS A 150 0.44 4.87 -9.05
CA HIS A 150 1.84 4.56 -8.77
C HIS A 150 2.20 3.12 -9.12
N VAL A 151 3.47 2.87 -9.43
CA VAL A 151 4.01 1.54 -9.73
C VAL A 151 5.18 1.26 -8.82
N ILE A 152 5.16 0.08 -8.19
CA ILE A 152 6.26 -0.45 -7.39
C ILE A 152 6.81 -1.68 -8.14
N PRO A 153 8.00 -1.58 -8.76
CA PRO A 153 8.55 -2.65 -9.62
C PRO A 153 8.80 -3.99 -8.93
N SER A 154 9.16 -3.97 -7.65
CA SER A 154 9.45 -5.17 -6.86
C SER A 154 9.09 -4.91 -5.40
N PRO A 155 7.81 -5.06 -5.02
CA PRO A 155 7.36 -4.82 -3.66
C PRO A 155 7.95 -5.88 -2.73
N SER A 156 8.29 -5.46 -1.51
CA SER A 156 8.73 -6.40 -0.48
C SER A 156 7.55 -7.22 0.04
N ALA A 157 7.83 -8.43 0.53
CA ALA A 157 6.83 -9.27 1.18
C ALA A 157 6.12 -8.56 2.36
N GLY A 158 6.85 -7.69 3.07
CA GLY A 158 6.29 -6.84 4.13
C GLY A 158 5.19 -5.91 3.61
N VAL A 159 5.43 -5.23 2.49
CA VAL A 159 4.41 -4.38 1.85
C VAL A 159 3.22 -5.22 1.38
N LEU A 160 3.46 -6.36 0.73
CA LEU A 160 2.39 -7.23 0.25
C LEU A 160 1.51 -7.78 1.38
N SER A 161 2.10 -8.06 2.54
CA SER A 161 1.35 -8.53 3.72
C SER A 161 0.41 -7.49 4.33
N LEU A 162 0.51 -6.22 3.92
CA LEU A 162 -0.43 -5.17 4.31
C LEU A 162 -1.69 -5.14 3.46
N LEU A 163 -1.70 -5.83 2.31
CA LEU A 163 -2.85 -5.80 1.41
C LEU A 163 -4.02 -6.59 2.02
N PRO A 164 -5.26 -6.08 1.89
CA PRO A 164 -6.43 -6.86 2.25
C PRO A 164 -6.51 -8.09 1.34
N LYS A 165 -6.90 -9.22 1.91
CA LYS A 165 -7.16 -10.45 1.15
C LYS A 165 -8.56 -10.34 0.53
N LEU A 166 -8.65 -10.60 -0.77
CA LEU A 166 -9.92 -10.71 -1.50
C LEU A 166 -10.74 -11.91 -1.01
#